data_AF-A0A4Q0NXC2-F1
#
_entry.id   AF-A0A4Q0NXC2-F1
#
_cell.length_a   1.000
_cell.length_b   1.000
_cell.length_c   1.000
_cell.angle_alpha   90.00
_cell.angle_beta   90.00
_cell.angle_gamma   90.00
#
_symmetry.space_group_name_H-M   'P 1'
#
loop_
_entity.id
_entity.type
_entity.pdbx_description
1 polymer ?
#
loop_
_entity_poly.entity_id
_entity_poly.type
_entity_poly.pdbx_seq_one_letter_code
_entity_poly.pdbx_strand_id
1 'polypeptide(L)' 'MESKLKYKNYIGSIEYSSADGVWYGEILDINDLVSYEAEFKDKLILAFITALKDYDNHMGNN' A
#
# COMPACT_ATOMS: atom_id res chain seq x y z
N MET A 1 -12.74 -0.40 13.19
CA MET A 1 -12.19 0.92 12.80
C MET A 1 -11.41 0.71 11.52
N GLU A 2 -11.99 1.05 10.37
CA GLU A 2 -11.31 0.89 9.08
C GLU A 2 -10.31 2.04 8.88
N SER A 3 -9.03 1.74 9.02
CA SER A 3 -7.96 2.66 8.65
C SER A 3 -7.57 2.35 7.20
N LYS A 4 -8.07 3.13 6.25
CA LYS A 4 -7.71 2.98 4.82
C LYS A 4 -6.82 4.13 4.39
N LEU A 5 -5.79 3.84 3.59
CA LEU A 5 -5.04 4.86 2.87
C LEU A 5 -5.79 5.26 1.62
N LYS A 6 -5.72 6.55 1.27
CA LYS A 6 -6.28 7.07 0.02
C LYS A 6 -5.26 7.98 -0.61
N TYR A 7 -4.90 7.72 -1.85
CA TYR A 7 -4.00 8.57 -2.62
C TYR A 7 -4.43 8.55 -4.10
N LYS A 8 -4.70 9.73 -4.66
CA LYS A 8 -5.33 9.87 -5.99
C LYS A 8 -6.63 9.06 -6.07
N ASN A 9 -6.72 8.09 -6.98
CA ASN A 9 -7.85 7.20 -7.18
C ASN A 9 -7.62 5.80 -6.58
N TYR A 10 -6.58 5.63 -5.78
CA TYR A 10 -6.23 4.35 -5.19
C TYR A 10 -6.52 4.32 -3.70
N ILE A 11 -6.95 3.15 -3.23
CA ILE A 11 -7.26 2.88 -1.84
C ILE A 11 -6.29 1.79 -1.36
N GLY A 12 -5.72 1.95 -0.18
CA GLY A 12 -4.86 0.95 0.45
C GLY A 12 -5.44 0.46 1.77
N SER A 13 -5.27 -0.82 2.09
CA SER A 13 -5.55 -1.34 3.43
C SER A 13 -4.44 -0.94 4.42
N ILE A 14 -4.77 -0.93 5.72
CA ILE A 14 -3.79 -0.74 6.79
C ILE A 14 -4.11 -1.74 7.88
N GLU A 15 -3.15 -2.61 8.15
CA GLU A 15 -3.18 -3.58 9.22
C GLU A 15 -1.85 -3.57 9.97
N TYR A 16 -1.85 -4.12 11.17
CA TYR A 16 -0.67 -4.23 12.02
C TYR A 16 -0.46 -5.67 12.43
N SER A 17 0.73 -6.20 12.16
CA SER A 17 1.16 -7.51 12.65
C SER A 17 1.83 -7.32 14.00
N SER A 18 1.15 -7.72 15.07
CA SER A 18 1.77 -7.78 16.40
C SER A 18 2.83 -8.87 16.51
N ALA A 19 2.83 -9.87 15.61
CA ALA A 19 3.81 -10.95 15.59
C ALA A 19 5.17 -10.46 15.07
N ASP A 20 5.14 -9.66 14.00
CA ASP A 20 6.33 -9.13 13.32
C ASP A 20 6.68 -7.71 13.76
N GLY A 21 5.76 -7.03 14.44
CA GLY A 21 5.92 -5.65 14.90
C GLY A 21 5.81 -4.61 13.77
N VAL A 22 5.26 -4.97 12.61
CA VAL A 22 5.19 -4.11 11.41
C VAL A 22 3.76 -3.79 11.00
N TRP A 23 3.59 -2.65 10.35
CA TRP A 23 2.39 -2.31 9.62
C TRP A 23 2.47 -2.89 8.21
N TYR A 24 1.35 -3.33 7.68
CA TYR A 24 1.26 -3.84 6.31
C TYR A 24 -0.07 -3.44 5.67
N GLY A 25 -0.13 -3.54 4.36
CA GLY A 25 -1.33 -3.29 3.59
C GLY A 25 -1.15 -3.65 2.12
N GLU A 26 -2.23 -3.57 1.38
CA GLU A 26 -2.27 -3.82 -0.05
C GLU A 26 -3.11 -2.77 -0.76
N ILE A 27 -2.79 -2.53 -2.03
CA ILE A 27 -3.57 -1.64 -2.88
C ILE A 27 -4.84 -2.40 -3.27
N LEU A 28 -5.98 -1.80 -2.94
CA LEU A 28 -7.31 -2.30 -3.26
C LEU A 28 -7.77 -1.73 -4.60
N ASP A 29 -8.71 -2.44 -5.24
CA ASP A 29 -9.37 -2.02 -6.50
C ASP A 29 -8.42 -1.94 -7.70
N ILE A 30 -7.38 -2.79 -7.72
CA ILE A 30 -6.46 -2.97 -8.85
C ILE A 30 -6.51 -4.41 -9.37
N ASN A 31 -6.00 -4.64 -10.58
CA ASN A 31 -5.99 -5.98 -11.21
C ASN A 31 -4.85 -6.88 -10.72
N ASP A 32 -3.80 -6.30 -10.12
CA ASP A 32 -2.66 -7.02 -9.55
C ASP A 32 -2.71 -7.04 -8.03
N LEU A 33 -1.97 -7.97 -7.43
CA LEU A 33 -1.75 -7.97 -5.99
C LEU A 33 -0.48 -7.16 -5.68
N VAL A 34 -0.66 -5.96 -5.16
CA VAL A 34 0.47 -5.10 -4.76
C VAL A 34 0.39 -4.80 -3.27
N SER A 35 1.27 -5.45 -2.50
CA SER A 35 1.41 -5.29 -1.05
C SER A 35 2.57 -4.37 -0.68
N TYR A 36 2.48 -3.75 0.50
CA TYR A 36 3.50 -2.89 1.08
C TYR A 36 3.54 -3.08 2.60
N GLU A 37 4.71 -2.90 3.20
CA GLU A 37 4.93 -3.02 4.63
C GLU A 37 5.91 -1.97 5.14
N ALA A 38 5.79 -1.63 6.42
CA ALA A 38 6.73 -0.75 7.09
C ALA A 38 6.63 -0.88 8.63
N GLU A 39 7.75 -0.65 9.31
CA GLU A 39 7.80 -0.64 10.79
C GLU A 39 6.94 0.47 11.43
N PHE A 40 6.72 1.58 10.72
CA PHE A 40 6.00 2.75 11.22
C PHE A 40 4.91 3.19 10.27
N LYS A 41 3.82 3.71 10.82
CA LYS A 41 2.65 4.15 10.03
C LYS A 41 3.00 5.23 9.00
N ASP A 42 3.86 6.19 9.33
CA ASP A 42 4.32 7.21 8.37
C ASP A 42 5.12 6.60 7.21
N LYS A 43 5.98 5.62 7.52
CA LYS A 43 6.72 4.86 6.50
C LYS A 43 5.78 4.01 5.64
N LEU A 44 4.69 3.48 6.21
CA LEU A 44 3.69 2.70 5.47
C LEU A 44 3.01 3.54 4.39
N ILE A 45 2.71 4.81 4.68
CA ILE A 45 2.14 5.75 3.71
C ILE A 45 3.12 5.96 2.54
N LEU A 46 4.42 6.10 2.83
CA LEU A 46 5.46 6.24 1.80
C LEU A 46 5.60 4.95 0.98
N ALA A 47 5.53 3.78 1.63
CA ALA A 47 5.58 2.49 0.97
C ALA A 47 4.39 2.31 0.02
N PHE A 48 3.18 2.67 0.45
CA PHE A 48 1.98 2.68 -0.39
C PHE A 48 2.14 3.58 -1.63
N ILE A 49 2.61 4.82 -1.46
CA ILE A 49 2.82 5.74 -2.59
C ILE A 49 3.90 5.22 -3.55
N THR A 50 4.95 4.60 -3.02
CA THR A 50 6.02 4.00 -3.84
C THR A 50 5.50 2.81 -4.63
N ALA A 51 4.76 1.91 -3.99
CA ALA A 51 4.13 0.76 -4.63
C ALA A 51 3.16 1.19 -5.75
N LEU A 52 2.40 2.26 -5.54
CA LEU A 52 1.54 2.84 -6.57
C LEU A 52 2.31 3.38 -7.76
N LYS A 53 3.44 4.06 -7.53
CA LYS A 53 4.27 4.58 -8.62
C LYS A 53 4.90 3.45 -9.43
N ASP A 54 5.32 2.38 -8.75
CA ASP A 54 5.87 1.19 -9.39
C ASP A 54 4.82 0.50 -10.26
N TYR A 55 3.63 0.27 -9.70
CA TYR A 55 2.48 -0.27 -10.41
C TYR A 55 2.07 0.57 -11.64
N ASP A 56 1.97 1.89 -11.49
CA ASP A 56 1.63 2.83 -12.58
C ASP A 56 2.68 2.79 -13.70
N ASN A 57 3.97 2.73 -13.34
CA ASN A 57 5.06 2.62 -14.31
C ASN A 57 5.06 1.26 -15.03
N HIS A 58 4.67 0.18 -14.36
CA HIS A 58 4.56 -1.15 -14.97
C HIS A 58 3.40 -1.22 -15.98
N MET A 59 2.29 -0.52 -15.72
CA MET A 59 1.13 -0.42 -16.61
C MET A 59 1.37 0.50 -17.83
N GLY A 60 2.35 1.41 -17.76
CA GLY A 60 2.67 2.38 -18.83
C GLY A 60 3.47 1.84 -20.03
N ASN A 61 3.79 0.55 -20.06
CA ASN A 61 4.53 -0.09 -21.15
C ASN A 61 3.64 -1.02 -21.98
N ASN A 62 2.67 -0.47 -22.69
CA ASN A 62 2.03 -1.14 -23.83
C ASN A 62 1.54 -0.15 -24.88
#